data_AF-A0A081NZ21-F1
#
_entry.id   AF-A0A081NZ21-F1
#
_cell.length_a   1.000
_cell.length_b   1.000
_cell.length_c   1.000
_cell.angle_alpha   90.00
_cell.angle_beta   90.00
_cell.angle_gamma   90.00
#
_symmetry.space_group_name_H-M   'P 1'
#
loop_
_entity.id
_entity.type
_entity.pdbx_description
1 polymer ?
#
loop_
_entity_poly.entity_id
_entity_poly.type
_entity_poly.pdbx_seq_one_letter_code
_entity_poly.pdbx_strand_id
1 'polypeptide(L)'
;MKIALHNELPGEAQFQQLIDSVSERTGERRPLAYEALCDGGPVIAAYDQGVLVGLGRLVSDDIGQQAFECKIRPGYERREIEAYMRKLLAVSPVPSHCHC
;
A
#
# COMPACT_ATOMS: atom_id res chain seq x y z
N MET A 1 3.78 -4.96 20.33
CA MET A 1 4.24 -4.95 18.92
C MET A 1 4.06 -3.54 18.37
N LYS A 2 5.00 -3.06 17.54
CA LYS A 2 5.01 -1.70 16.99
C LYS A 2 5.07 -1.80 15.47
N ILE A 3 3.96 -1.48 14.81
CA ILE A 3 3.92 -1.40 13.35
C ILE A 3 4.42 -0.02 12.95
N ALA A 4 5.44 0.03 12.10
CA ALA A 4 5.94 1.26 11.51
C ALA A 4 5.23 1.52 10.18
N LEU A 5 4.76 2.75 9.96
CA LEU A 5 4.12 3.18 8.72
C LEU A 5 5.04 4.16 8.03
N HIS A 6 5.41 3.87 6.79
CA HIS A 6 6.33 4.66 5.98
C HIS A 6 5.64 5.15 4.71
N ASN A 7 5.79 6.42 4.38
CA ASN A 7 5.27 7.02 3.14
C ASN A 7 6.27 6.83 1.98
N GLU A 8 6.83 5.62 1.85
CA GLU A 8 7.83 5.29 0.85
C GLU A 8 7.47 3.96 0.17
N LEU A 9 7.97 3.78 -1.05
CA LEU A 9 7.81 2.52 -1.75
C LEU A 9 8.63 1.43 -1.04
N PRO A 10 8.02 0.28 -0.71
CA PRO A 10 8.79 -0.84 -0.19
C PRO A 10 9.76 -1.34 -1.27
N GLY A 11 10.85 -1.98 -0.87
CA GLY A 11 11.73 -2.63 -1.84
C GLY A 11 10.99 -3.72 -2.63
N GLU A 12 11.32 -3.89 -3.91
CA GLU A 12 10.68 -4.84 -4.83
C GLU A 12 10.59 -6.27 -4.26
N ALA A 13 11.68 -6.76 -3.65
CA ALA A 13 11.70 -8.08 -3.03
C ALA A 13 10.69 -8.22 -1.86
N GLN A 14 10.51 -7.16 -1.06
CA GLN A 14 9.56 -7.15 0.06
C GLN A 14 8.12 -7.08 -0.46
N PHE A 15 7.90 -6.29 -1.51
CA PHE A 15 6.62 -6.22 -2.21
C PHE A 15 6.21 -7.60 -2.75
N GLN A 16 7.11 -8.27 -3.46
CA GLN A 16 6.84 -9.59 -4.01
C GLN A 16 6.48 -10.60 -2.91
N GLN A 17 7.20 -10.60 -1.79
CA GLN A 17 6.88 -11.45 -0.64
C GLN A 17 5.49 -11.20 -0.04
N LEU A 18 5.05 -9.93 -0.01
CA LEU A 18 3.70 -9.58 0.44
C LEU A 18 2.66 -10.11 -0.54
N ILE A 19 2.87 -9.88 -1.85
CA ILE A 19 1.95 -10.35 -2.90
C ILE A 19 1.84 -11.87 -2.89
N ASP A 20 2.96 -12.60 -2.82
CA ASP A 20 2.95 -14.06 -2.72
C ASP A 20 2.14 -14.52 -1.51
N SER A 21 2.40 -13.93 -0.33
CA SER A 21 1.67 -14.26 0.90
C SER A 21 0.16 -14.00 0.80
N VAL A 22 -0.27 -12.98 0.05
CA VAL A 22 -1.68 -12.65 -0.13
C VAL A 22 -2.33 -13.55 -1.17
N SER A 23 -1.68 -13.75 -2.33
CA SER A 23 -2.15 -14.59 -3.43
C SER A 23 -2.35 -16.05 -3.01
N GLU A 24 -1.49 -16.58 -2.12
CA GLU A 24 -1.65 -17.93 -1.56
C GLU A 24 -2.96 -18.12 -0.79
N ARG A 25 -3.56 -17.04 -0.24
CA ARG A 25 -4.77 -17.12 0.58
C ARG A 25 -6.05 -16.72 -0.16
N THR A 26 -6.00 -15.69 -1.01
CA THR A 26 -7.21 -15.20 -1.70
C THR A 26 -7.41 -15.80 -3.08
N GLY A 27 -6.42 -16.50 -3.65
CA GLY A 27 -6.46 -16.98 -5.03
C GLY A 27 -6.57 -15.85 -6.06
N GLU A 28 -6.32 -14.60 -5.64
CA GLU A 28 -6.33 -13.43 -6.50
C GLU A 28 -5.20 -13.56 -7.53
N ARG A 29 -5.61 -13.67 -8.79
CA ARG A 29 -4.75 -13.98 -9.94
C ARG A 29 -4.14 -12.75 -10.61
N ARG A 30 -4.53 -11.54 -10.19
CA ARG A 30 -3.93 -10.29 -10.66
C ARG A 30 -3.07 -9.70 -9.54
N PRO A 31 -1.77 -10.08 -9.48
CA PRO A 31 -0.84 -9.34 -8.66
C PRO A 31 -0.79 -7.89 -9.13
N LEU A 32 -0.80 -6.96 -8.19
CA LEU A 32 -0.40 -5.58 -8.47
C LEU A 32 1.02 -5.63 -9.04
N ALA A 33 1.25 -5.01 -10.20
CA ALA A 33 2.61 -4.87 -10.73
C ALA A 33 3.35 -3.83 -9.89
N TYR A 34 4.60 -4.13 -9.52
CA TYR A 34 5.44 -3.19 -8.78
C TYR A 34 5.64 -1.86 -9.55
N GLU A 35 5.70 -1.94 -10.87
CA GLU A 35 5.77 -0.76 -11.76
C GLU A 35 4.57 0.18 -11.58
N ALA A 36 3.37 -0.37 -11.38
CA ALA A 36 2.16 0.42 -11.12
C ALA A 36 2.15 1.08 -9.74
N LEU A 37 3.06 0.67 -8.83
CA LEU A 37 3.31 1.39 -7.58
C LEU A 37 4.27 2.55 -7.78
N CYS A 38 5.31 2.38 -8.60
CA CYS A 38 6.29 3.43 -8.89
C CYS A 38 5.68 4.62 -9.66
N ASP A 39 4.74 4.35 -10.57
CA ASP A 39 4.05 5.37 -11.36
C ASP A 39 2.78 5.91 -10.65
N GLY A 40 2.38 5.24 -9.58
CA GLY A 40 1.13 5.50 -8.85
C GLY A 40 1.26 6.63 -7.82
N GLY A 41 0.11 7.15 -7.40
CA GLY A 41 -0.01 8.20 -6.39
C GLY A 41 0.53 7.83 -4.99
N PRO A 42 0.12 8.54 -3.93
CA PRO A 42 0.67 8.34 -2.59
C PRO A 42 0.56 6.88 -2.10
N VAL A 43 1.67 6.36 -1.55
CA VAL A 43 1.80 4.98 -1.03
C VAL A 43 2.22 5.01 0.44
N ILE A 44 1.71 4.05 1.21
CA ILE A 44 2.14 3.76 2.58
C ILE A 44 2.47 2.29 2.75
N ALA A 45 3.67 2.00 3.22
CA ALA A 45 4.12 0.66 3.59
C ALA A 45 4.03 0.47 5.13
N ALA A 46 3.47 -0.66 5.57
CA ALA A 46 3.48 -1.08 6.97
C ALA A 46 4.53 -2.16 7.21
N TYR A 47 5.33 -1.95 8.26
CA TYR A 47 6.37 -2.88 8.69
C TYR A 47 6.13 -3.35 10.12
N ASP A 48 6.24 -4.65 10.35
CA ASP A 48 6.43 -5.22 11.70
C ASP A 48 7.83 -5.83 11.76
N GLN A 49 8.68 -5.32 12.65
CA GLN A 49 10.06 -5.82 12.84
C GLN A 49 10.89 -5.88 11.54
N GLY A 50 10.72 -4.90 10.64
CA GLY A 50 11.42 -4.82 9.36
C GLY A 50 10.83 -5.68 8.24
N VAL A 51 9.74 -6.40 8.50
CA VAL A 51 9.03 -7.20 7.51
C VAL A 51 7.82 -6.43 6.99
N LEU A 52 7.65 -6.36 5.67
CA LEU A 52 6.49 -5.74 5.05
C LEU A 52 5.24 -6.58 5.37
N VAL A 53 4.29 -5.98 6.09
CA VAL A 53 3.04 -6.61 6.53
C VAL A 53 1.81 -5.96 5.91
N GLY A 54 1.97 -4.81 5.25
CA GLY A 54 0.88 -4.21 4.49
C GLY A 54 1.36 -3.10 3.57
N LEU A 55 0.53 -2.81 2.58
CA LEU A 55 0.76 -1.77 1.58
C LEU A 55 -0.59 -1.11 1.26
N GLY A 56 -0.67 0.20 1.40
CA GLY A 56 -1.82 1.00 1.03
C GLY A 56 -1.43 2.03 -0.02
N ARG A 57 -2.32 2.30 -0.98
CA ARG A 57 -2.11 3.33 -1.99
C ARG A 57 -3.41 4.04 -2.37
N LEU A 58 -3.29 5.27 -2.83
CA LEU A 58 -4.37 5.96 -3.53
C LEU A 58 -4.17 5.82 -5.03
N VAL A 59 -5.19 5.30 -5.70
CA VAL A 59 -5.29 5.30 -7.15
C VAL A 59 -6.37 6.26 -7.58
N SER A 60 -6.17 6.97 -8.68
CA SER A 60 -7.22 7.75 -9.31
C SER A 60 -7.81 6.91 -10.44
N ASP A 61 -9.13 6.75 -10.43
CA ASP A 61 -9.86 6.17 -11.56
C ASP A 61 -9.91 7.17 -12.73
N ASP A 62 -10.22 6.72 -13.95
CA ASP A 62 -10.30 7.54 -15.16
C ASP A 62 -11.27 8.74 -15.04
N ILE A 63 -12.25 8.64 -14.13
CA ILE A 63 -13.20 9.72 -13.80
C ILE A 63 -12.69 10.68 -12.71
N GLY A 64 -11.42 10.59 -12.32
CA GLY A 64 -10.77 11.45 -11.31
C GLY A 64 -11.18 11.16 -9.87
N GLN A 65 -11.85 10.03 -9.62
CA GLN A 65 -12.18 9.60 -8.26
C GLN A 65 -11.01 8.87 -7.62
N GLN A 66 -10.63 9.28 -6.41
CA GLN A 66 -9.60 8.59 -5.65
C GLN A 66 -10.18 7.35 -4.96
N ALA A 67 -9.65 6.18 -5.30
CA ALA A 67 -9.92 4.92 -4.61
C ALA A 67 -8.71 4.54 -3.75
N PHE A 68 -9.00 4.00 -2.57
CA PHE A 68 -7.98 3.45 -1.68
C PHE A 68 -7.88 1.95 -1.92
N GLU A 69 -6.70 1.50 -2.34
CA GLU A 69 -6.37 0.08 -2.43
C GLU A 69 -5.41 -0.29 -1.31
N CYS A 70 -5.62 -1.45 -0.70
CA CYS A 70 -4.66 -1.99 0.25
C CYS A 70 -4.49 -3.50 0.12
N LYS A 71 -3.30 -3.96 0.48
CA LYS A 71 -2.95 -5.37 0.62
C LYS A 71 -2.31 -5.54 1.99
N ILE A 72 -2.88 -6.43 2.81
CA ILE A 72 -2.39 -6.72 4.15
C ILE A 72 -2.04 -8.21 4.21
N ARG A 73 -0.88 -8.52 4.77
CA ARG A 73 -0.41 -9.88 4.95
C ARG A 73 -1.42 -10.66 5.80
N PRO A 74 -1.74 -11.91 5.44
CA PRO A 74 -2.64 -12.74 6.25
C PRO A 74 -2.23 -12.79 7.73
N GLY A 75 -3.21 -12.67 8.63
CA GLY A 75 -2.96 -12.62 10.07
C GLY A 75 -2.70 -11.22 10.65
N TYR A 76 -2.59 -10.19 9.79
CA TYR A 76 -2.48 -8.78 10.20
C TYR A 76 -3.78 -7.98 9.98
N GLU A 77 -4.82 -8.60 9.43
CA GLU A 77 -6.07 -7.97 8.99
C GLU A 77 -6.84 -7.23 10.11
N ARG A 78 -6.79 -7.73 11.35
CA ARG A 78 -7.54 -7.16 12.49
C ARG A 78 -6.76 -6.10 13.28
N ARG A 79 -5.65 -5.58 12.76
CA ARG A 79 -4.76 -4.68 13.50
C ARG A 79 -4.94 -3.21 13.16
N GLU A 80 -6.10 -2.84 12.59
CA GLU A 80 -6.44 -1.47 12.18
C GLU A 80 -5.46 -0.83 11.17
N ILE A 81 -4.53 -1.61 10.61
CA ILE A 81 -3.48 -1.14 9.69
C ILE A 81 -4.11 -0.42 8.49
N GLU A 82 -5.17 -1.02 7.94
CA GLU A 82 -5.96 -0.44 6.84
C GLU A 82 -6.50 0.95 7.21
N ALA A 83 -7.15 1.06 8.37
CA ALA A 83 -7.76 2.30 8.82
C ALA A 83 -6.72 3.39 9.05
N TYR A 84 -5.55 3.04 9.59
CA TYR A 84 -4.45 3.97 9.77
C TYR A 84 -3.84 4.42 8.44
N MET A 85 -3.56 3.50 7.51
CA MET A 85 -3.07 3.82 6.17
C MET A 85 -4.02 4.75 5.43
N ARG A 86 -5.32 4.43 5.45
CA ARG A 86 -6.35 5.25 4.80
C ARG A 86 -6.40 6.66 5.39
N LYS A 87 -6.32 6.80 6.71
CA LYS A 87 -6.27 8.11 7.37
C LYS A 87 -5.03 8.89 6.93
N LEU A 88 -3.85 8.28 6.99
CA LEU A 88 -2.59 8.94 6.63
C LEU A 88 -2.54 9.37 5.16
N LEU A 89 -3.09 8.55 4.25
CA LEU A 89 -3.23 8.91 2.83
C LEU A 89 -4.24 10.04 2.61
N ALA A 90 -5.30 10.10 3.41
CA ALA A 90 -6.30 11.17 3.34
C ALA A 90 -5.81 12.52 3.90
N VAL A 91 -4.88 12.51 4.87
CA VAL A 91 -4.28 13.74 5.42
C VAL A 91 -2.99 14.16 4.73
N SER A 92 -2.34 13.28 3.96
CA SER A 92 -1.18 13.65 3.17
C SER A 92 -1.65 14.48 1.98
N PRO A 93 -1.39 15.80 1.94
CA PRO A 93 -1.75 16.58 0.77
C PRO A 93 -1.01 15.98 -0.42
N VAL A 94 -1.77 15.55 -1.43
CA VAL A 94 -1.25 15.39 -2.79
C VAL A 94 -0.34 16.59 -3.05
N PRO A 95 0.98 16.40 -3.34
CA PRO A 95 1.80 17.51 -3.77
C PRO A 95 1.11 18.07 -5.01
N SER A 96 0.47 19.21 -4.82
CA SER A 96 -0.13 19.98 -5.90
C SER A 96 1.05 20.33 -6.79
N HIS A 97 1.05 19.79 -8.01
CA HIS A 97 1.88 20.15 -9.14
C HIS A 97 3.02 21.11 -8.80
N CYS A 98 4.26 20.60 -8.77
CA CYS A 98 5.39 21.43 -9.14
C CYS A 98 5.15 21.88 -10.58
N HIS A 99 4.61 23.09 -10.74
CA HIS A 99 4.67 23.81 -12.00
C HIS A 99 6.15 24.01 -12.35
N CYS A 100 6.58 23.36 -13.42
CA CYS A 100 7.77 23.78 -14.17
C CYS A 100 7.55 25.18 -14.74
#